data_AF-A0A8T3RIJ9-F1
#
_entry.id   AF-A0A8T3RIJ9-F1
#
_cell.length_a   1.000
_cell.length_b   1.000
_cell.length_c   1.000
_cell.angle_alpha   90.00
_cell.angle_beta   90.00
_cell.angle_gamma   90.00
#
_symmetry.space_group_name_H-M   'P 1'
#
loop_
_entity.id
_entity.type
_entity.pdbx_description
1 polymer ?
#
loop_
_entity_poly.entity_id
_entity_poly.type
_entity_poly.pdbx_seq_one_letter_code
_entity_poly.pdbx_strand_id
1 'polypeptide(L)'
;MTTLLDVRGTMTLDYERILTPEALAFVEELIKRFGPRRKELLAIRVRRQQFFDAGGLPDFLPDTKHVREGEWKVAPIPADLVDRRVEITGPVERKM
;
A
#
# COMPACT_ATOMS: atom_id res chain seq x y z
N MET A 1 0.70 26.62 -12.19
CA MET A 1 1.01 25.51 -11.26
C MET A 1 0.78 24.22 -12.02
N THR A 2 1.83 23.42 -12.22
CA THR A 2 1.73 22.17 -12.97
C THR A 2 1.26 21.08 -12.00
N THR A 3 0.00 20.64 -12.12
CA THR A 3 -0.54 19.52 -11.36
C THR A 3 0.11 18.22 -11.81
N LEU A 4 0.53 17.36 -10.86
CA LEU A 4 1.05 16.02 -11.18
C LEU A 4 -0.03 15.02 -11.61
N LEU A 5 -1.29 15.34 -11.34
CA LEU A 5 -2.43 14.51 -11.66
C LEU A 5 -3.09 14.96 -12.96
N ASP A 6 -3.43 13.98 -13.79
CA ASP A 6 -4.12 14.11 -15.06
C ASP A 6 -5.27 13.10 -15.07
N VAL A 7 -6.51 13.59 -14.99
CA VAL A 7 -7.72 12.75 -14.98
C VAL A 7 -8.16 12.51 -16.41
N ARG A 8 -7.90 11.30 -16.92
CA ARG A 8 -8.16 10.92 -18.32
C ARG A 8 -9.49 10.20 -18.55
N GLY A 9 -10.11 9.72 -17.48
CA GLY A 9 -11.40 9.00 -17.57
C GLY A 9 -12.55 9.96 -17.82
N THR A 10 -13.63 9.47 -18.46
CA THR A 10 -14.87 10.23 -18.60
C THR A 10 -15.43 10.57 -17.23
N MET A 11 -15.66 11.85 -16.97
CA MET A 11 -16.25 12.32 -15.71
C MET A 11 -17.78 12.24 -15.77
N THR A 12 -18.35 11.53 -14.80
CA THR A 12 -19.80 11.53 -14.52
C THR A 12 -20.06 12.25 -13.19
N LEU A 13 -21.32 12.56 -12.90
CA LEU A 13 -21.71 13.18 -11.63
C LEU A 13 -21.30 12.34 -10.41
N ASP A 14 -21.36 11.02 -10.50
CA ASP A 14 -20.91 10.14 -9.41
C ASP A 14 -19.40 10.23 -9.19
N TYR A 15 -18.62 10.44 -10.24
CA TYR A 15 -17.17 10.62 -10.13
C TYR A 15 -16.79 11.98 -9.57
N GLU A 16 -17.53 13.03 -9.90
CA GLU A 16 -17.31 14.38 -9.33
C GLU A 16 -17.47 14.39 -7.80
N ARG A 17 -18.36 13.55 -7.27
CA ARG A 17 -18.56 13.39 -5.81
C ARG A 17 -17.38 12.76 -5.09
N ILE A 18 -16.55 11.98 -5.80
CA ILE A 18 -15.39 11.27 -5.25
C ILE A 18 -14.09 12.03 -5.54
N LEU A 19 -13.93 12.52 -6.76
CA LEU A 19 -12.76 13.24 -7.25
C LEU A 19 -12.92 14.75 -7.04
N THR A 20 -13.28 15.15 -5.81
CA THR A 20 -13.38 16.57 -5.46
C THR A 20 -12.00 17.23 -5.53
N PRO A 21 -11.92 18.57 -5.64
CA PRO A 21 -10.64 19.28 -5.65
C PRO A 21 -9.74 18.94 -4.45
N GLU A 22 -10.32 18.83 -3.26
CA GLU A 22 -9.61 18.51 -2.01
C GLU A 22 -9.10 17.06 -2.02
N ALA A 23 -9.91 16.12 -2.51
CA ALA A 23 -9.50 14.72 -2.64
C ALA A 23 -8.33 14.57 -3.63
N LEU A 24 -8.40 15.26 -4.78
CA LEU A 24 -7.33 15.26 -5.76
C LEU A 24 -6.05 15.92 -5.22
N ALA A 25 -6.17 17.03 -4.49
CA ALA A 25 -5.04 17.68 -3.85
C ALA A 25 -4.37 16.76 -2.82
N PHE A 26 -5.17 16.05 -2.02
CA PHE A 26 -4.66 15.07 -1.05
C PHE A 26 -3.94 13.90 -1.74
N VAL A 27 -4.52 13.33 -2.80
CA VAL A 27 -3.86 12.27 -3.58
C VAL A 27 -2.55 12.75 -4.20
N GLU A 28 -2.52 13.99 -4.69
CA GLU A 28 -1.30 14.58 -5.24
C GLU A 28 -0.20 14.68 -4.18
N GLU A 29 -0.53 15.10 -2.95
CA GLU A 29 0.43 15.15 -1.85
C GLU A 29 0.98 13.74 -1.51
N LEU A 30 0.11 12.73 -1.44
CA LEU A 30 0.53 11.35 -1.20
C LEU A 30 1.49 10.85 -2.28
N ILE A 31 1.22 11.15 -3.56
CA ILE A 31 2.10 10.76 -4.67
C ILE A 31 3.44 11.48 -4.59
N LYS A 32 3.44 12.80 -4.29
CA LYS A 32 4.68 13.58 -4.11
C LYS A 32 5.53 12.98 -2.99
N ARG A 33 4.91 12.69 -1.85
CA ARG A 33 5.61 12.23 -0.64
C ARG A 33 6.09 10.79 -0.73
N PHE A 34 5.27 9.87 -1.26
CA PHE A 34 5.53 8.43 -1.19
C PHE A 34 5.83 7.77 -2.54
N GLY A 35 5.51 8.43 -3.66
CA GLY A 35 5.74 7.91 -5.00
C GLY A 35 7.18 7.53 -5.31
N PRO A 36 8.20 8.35 -4.97
CA PRO A 36 9.60 8.00 -5.17
C PRO A 36 10.00 6.70 -4.45
N ARG A 37 9.68 6.57 -3.16
CA ARG A 37 9.99 5.37 -2.37
C ARG A 37 9.28 4.13 -2.91
N ARG A 38 8.02 4.25 -3.36
CA ARG A 38 7.31 3.15 -4.02
C ARG A 38 8.06 2.63 -5.24
N LYS A 39 8.55 3.52 -6.11
CA LYS A 39 9.32 3.14 -7.31
C LYS A 39 10.63 2.44 -6.93
N GLU A 40 11.34 2.96 -5.94
CA GLU A 40 12.57 2.36 -5.41
C GLU A 40 12.33 0.93 -4.90
N LEU A 41 11.26 0.72 -4.13
CA LEU A 41 10.90 -0.61 -3.61
C LEU A 41 10.56 -1.60 -4.72
N LEU A 42 9.92 -1.17 -5.80
CA LEU A 42 9.68 -2.02 -6.98
C LEU A 42 10.99 -2.42 -7.65
N ALA A 43 11.95 -1.50 -7.79
CA ALA A 43 13.27 -1.82 -8.31
C ALA A 43 14.06 -2.78 -7.38
N ILE A 44 13.90 -2.64 -6.06
CA ILE A 44 14.47 -3.59 -5.09
C ILE A 44 13.88 -5.00 -5.29
N ARG A 45 12.58 -5.13 -5.57
CA ARG A 45 11.96 -6.44 -5.85
C ARG A 45 12.58 -7.12 -7.06
N VAL A 46 12.80 -6.37 -8.15
CA VAL A 46 13.46 -6.90 -9.37
C VAL A 46 14.87 -7.39 -9.03
N ARG A 47 15.67 -6.59 -8.31
CA ARG A 47 17.01 -7.00 -7.88
C ARG A 47 17.00 -8.23 -6.98
N ARG A 48 16.04 -8.33 -6.07
CA ARG A 48 15.90 -9.48 -5.18
C ARG A 48 15.52 -10.74 -5.96
N GLN A 49 14.68 -10.61 -6.97
CA GLN A 49 14.35 -11.73 -7.86
C GLN A 49 15.58 -12.22 -8.63
N GLN A 50 16.40 -11.32 -9.19
CA GLN A 50 17.64 -11.68 -9.88
C GLN A 50 18.61 -12.48 -8.99
N PHE A 51 18.69 -12.15 -7.70
CA PHE A 51 19.46 -12.94 -6.73
C PHE A 51 18.92 -14.37 -6.58
N PHE A 52 17.59 -14.53 -6.54
CA PHE A 52 16.97 -15.86 -6.45
C PHE A 52 17.16 -16.66 -7.74
N ASP A 53 17.02 -16.02 -8.90
CA ASP A 53 17.23 -16.65 -10.21
C ASP A 53 18.68 -17.16 -10.37
N ALA A 54 19.64 -16.51 -9.71
CA ALA A 54 21.04 -16.94 -9.65
C ALA A 54 21.31 -18.09 -8.64
N GLY A 55 20.26 -18.69 -8.07
CA GLY A 55 20.36 -19.82 -7.13
C GLY A 55 20.36 -19.43 -5.66
N GLY A 56 20.25 -18.14 -5.32
CA GLY A 56 20.02 -17.71 -3.95
C GLY A 56 18.66 -18.19 -3.44
N LEU A 57 18.58 -18.59 -2.18
CA LEU A 57 17.33 -18.96 -1.53
C LEU A 57 16.91 -17.92 -0.48
N PRO A 58 15.61 -17.72 -0.23
CA PRO A 58 15.14 -16.92 0.90
C PRO A 58 15.56 -17.55 2.23
N ASP A 59 15.98 -16.73 3.18
CA ASP A 59 16.24 -17.13 4.57
C ASP A 59 16.04 -15.92 5.50
N PHE A 60 16.01 -16.15 6.81
CA PHE A 60 15.91 -15.12 7.83
C PHE A 60 17.11 -14.17 7.79
N LEU A 61 16.83 -12.87 7.79
CA LEU A 61 17.88 -11.86 7.84
C LEU A 61 18.56 -11.85 9.22
N PRO A 62 19.91 -11.95 9.29
CA PRO A 62 20.64 -11.82 10.55
C PRO A 62 20.42 -10.46 11.22
N ASP A 63 20.38 -9.38 10.43
CA ASP A 63 20.29 -8.00 10.93
C ASP A 63 19.01 -7.72 11.72
N THR A 64 17.92 -8.45 11.44
CA THR A 64 16.64 -8.30 12.14
C THR A 64 16.42 -9.34 13.25
N LYS A 65 17.44 -10.11 13.63
CA LYS A 65 17.36 -11.10 14.73
C LYS A 65 16.89 -10.47 16.04
N HIS A 66 17.44 -9.31 16.39
CA HIS A 66 17.08 -8.57 17.61
C HIS A 66 15.60 -8.18 17.68
N VAL A 67 14.93 -7.96 16.52
CA VAL A 67 13.48 -7.68 16.48
C VAL A 67 12.68 -8.96 16.76
N ARG A 68 13.13 -10.10 16.22
CA ARG A 68 12.44 -11.40 16.39
C ARG A 68 12.57 -11.94 17.82
N GLU A 69 13.69 -11.66 18.47
CA GLU A 69 14.00 -12.10 19.84
C GLU A 69 13.66 -11.04 20.91
N GLY A 70 13.19 -9.87 20.50
CA GLY A 70 12.84 -8.78 21.41
C GLY A 70 11.44 -8.93 22.01
N GLU A 71 11.26 -8.40 23.21
CA GLU A 71 9.97 -8.31 23.90
C GLU A 71 9.21 -7.05 23.43
N TRP A 72 8.25 -7.22 22.53
CA TRP A 72 7.39 -6.14 22.06
C TRP A 72 6.01 -6.64 21.64
N LYS A 73 5.05 -5.72 21.54
CA LYS A 73 3.70 -5.98 21.02
C LYS A 73 3.31 -4.86 20.06
N VAL A 74 2.37 -5.16 19.15
CA VAL A 74 1.73 -4.14 18.32
C VAL A 74 0.91 -3.17 19.20
N ALA A 75 0.47 -2.06 18.62
CA ALA A 75 -0.43 -1.13 19.29
C ALA A 75 -1.76 -1.82 19.71
N PRO A 76 -2.48 -1.29 20.72
CA PRO A 76 -3.76 -1.83 21.15
C PRO A 76 -4.75 -2.03 19.99
N ILE A 77 -5.48 -3.14 20.03
CA ILE A 77 -6.43 -3.52 18.98
C ILE A 77 -7.77 -2.79 19.24
N PRO A 78 -8.31 -2.06 18.26
CA PRO A 78 -9.67 -1.51 18.33
C PRO A 78 -10.73 -2.59 18.61
N ALA A 79 -11.77 -2.26 19.38
CA ALA A 79 -12.76 -3.24 19.84
C ALA A 79 -13.48 -3.99 18.70
N ASP A 80 -13.71 -3.33 17.57
CA ASP A 80 -14.30 -3.87 16.34
C ASP A 80 -13.38 -4.85 15.59
N LEU A 81 -12.08 -4.90 15.93
CA LEU A 81 -11.08 -5.77 15.30
C LEU A 81 -10.62 -6.93 16.20
N VAL A 82 -11.18 -7.07 17.41
CA VAL A 82 -10.81 -8.13 18.36
C VAL A 82 -11.32 -9.50 17.92
N ASP A 83 -12.50 -9.56 17.30
CA ASP A 83 -13.14 -10.81 16.87
C ASP A 83 -13.36 -10.81 15.35
N ARG A 84 -12.39 -11.38 14.63
CA ARG A 84 -12.39 -11.53 13.17
C ARG A 84 -12.51 -13.00 12.77
N ARG A 85 -13.30 -13.79 13.52
CA ARG A 85 -13.41 -15.26 13.38
C ARG A 85 -13.77 -15.75 11.98
N VAL A 86 -14.50 -14.93 11.20
CA VAL A 86 -14.85 -15.19 9.81
C VAL A 86 -14.74 -13.87 9.06
N GLU A 87 -14.08 -13.91 7.91
CA GLU A 87 -13.99 -12.80 6.97
C GLU A 87 -14.52 -13.25 5.62
N ILE A 88 -15.35 -12.42 5.00
CA ILE A 88 -15.81 -12.61 3.62
C ILE A 88 -15.16 -11.53 2.75
N THR A 89 -14.67 -11.94 1.59
CA THR A 89 -14.10 -11.01 0.60
C THR A 89 -15.01 -10.96 -0.62
N GLY A 90 -15.17 -9.79 -1.22
CA GLY A 90 -15.97 -9.58 -2.41
C GLY A 90 -15.55 -8.32 -3.18
N PRO A 91 -16.07 -8.14 -4.41
CA PRO A 91 -15.84 -6.91 -5.17
C PRO A 91 -16.58 -5.73 -4.53
N VAL A 92 -16.20 -4.50 -4.91
CA VAL A 92 -16.84 -3.25 -4.44
C VAL A 92 -18.12 -2.88 -5.22
N GLU A 93 -18.74 -3.85 -5.89
CA GLU A 93 -19.95 -3.61 -6.68
C GLU A 93 -21.17 -3.43 -5.76
N ARG A 94 -22.15 -2.61 -6.18
CA ARG A 94 -23.25 -2.15 -5.32
C ARG A 94 -24.17 -3.27 -4.79
N LYS A 95 -24.35 -4.35 -5.55
CA LYS A 95 -25.25 -5.46 -5.21
C LYS A 95 -24.60 -6.46 -4.25
N MET A 96 -23.27 -6.54 -4.26
CA MET A 96 -22.49 -7.50 -3.47
C MET A 96 -22.42 -7.10 -2.00
#